data_AF-A0A537WGA1-F1
#
_entry.id   AF-A0A537WGA1-F1
#
_cell.length_a   1.000
_cell.length_b   1.000
_cell.length_c   1.000
_cell.angle_alpha   90.00
_cell.angle_beta   90.00
_cell.angle_gamma   90.00
#
_symmetry.space_group_name_H-M   'P 1'
#
loop_
_entity.id
_entity.type
_entity.pdbx_description
1 polymer ?
#
loop_
_entity_poly.entity_id
_entity_poly.type
_entity_poly.pdbx_seq_one_letter_code
_entity_poly.pdbx_strand_id
1 'polypeptide(L)'
;MVGSSPLSPLSGEAMKLNGATIPDEIVRRVVERRGTEHCFAELDPARTALVVIDLQHAFMNEAVGHAVVPAARDIVPAVNRLAAAVRQKGGGVFWVQMT
;
A
#
# COMPACT_ATOMS: atom_id res chain seq x y z
N MET A 1 16.42 -27.13 -6.27
CA MET A 1 16.89 -25.81 -6.72
C MET A 1 15.73 -24.85 -6.53
N VAL A 2 15.58 -24.30 -5.32
CA VAL A 2 14.44 -23.43 -4.96
C VAL A 2 14.84 -22.01 -5.34
N GLY A 3 14.18 -21.47 -6.36
CA GLY A 3 14.37 -20.08 -6.78
C GLY A 3 13.94 -19.14 -5.66
N SER A 4 14.88 -18.31 -5.22
CA SER A 4 14.66 -17.25 -4.24
C SER A 4 13.59 -16.27 -4.73
N SER A 5 12.59 -16.03 -3.86
CA SER A 5 11.57 -15.00 -4.06
C SER A 5 12.22 -13.61 -4.24
N PRO A 6 11.81 -12.80 -5.24
CA PRO A 6 12.47 -11.53 -5.60
C PRO A 6 12.21 -10.36 -4.63
N LEU A 7 11.72 -10.64 -3.41
CA LEU A 7 11.38 -9.61 -2.42
C LEU A 7 12.35 -9.56 -1.22
N SER A 8 13.55 -10.11 -1.32
CA SER A 8 14.61 -9.80 -0.34
C SER A 8 15.02 -8.33 -0.51
N PRO A 9 14.81 -7.46 0.49
CA PRO A 9 15.27 -6.08 0.40
C PRO A 9 16.80 -6.05 0.38
N LEU A 10 17.35 -5.31 -0.59
CA LEU A 10 18.74 -4.92 -0.61
C LEU A 10 19.06 -4.16 0.69
N SER A 11 20.19 -4.50 1.30
CA SER A 11 20.70 -3.99 2.56
C SER A 11 20.61 -2.46 2.71
N GLY A 12 20.00 -1.99 3.80
CA GLY A 12 20.35 -0.71 4.41
C GLY A 12 19.26 0.34 4.60
N GLU A 13 18.09 0.22 3.97
CA GLU A 13 16.96 1.14 4.23
C GLU A 13 15.71 0.34 4.55
N ALA A 14 15.27 0.40 5.80
CA ALA A 14 14.03 -0.22 6.23
C ALA A 14 12.89 0.34 5.37
N MET A 15 12.22 -0.52 4.61
CA MET A 15 10.94 -0.18 4.00
C MET A 15 9.97 0.18 5.12
N LYS A 16 9.85 1.48 5.43
CA LYS A 16 8.96 2.02 6.45
C LYS A 16 7.52 1.79 6.04
N LEU A 17 6.96 0.65 6.41
CA LEU A 17 5.52 0.49 6.62
C LEU A 17 5.17 1.32 7.85
N ASN A 18 4.93 2.62 7.67
CA ASN A 18 4.27 3.58 8.58
C ASN A 18 4.13 3.22 10.08
N GLY A 19 5.19 2.71 10.72
CA GLY A 19 5.20 2.28 12.13
C GLY A 19 4.17 1.22 12.53
N ALA A 20 3.43 0.62 11.60
CA ALA A 20 2.33 -0.28 11.91
C ALA A 20 2.80 -1.74 11.88
N THR A 21 2.83 -2.38 13.04
CA THR A 21 3.07 -3.82 13.17
C THR A 21 1.72 -4.53 13.30
N ILE A 22 1.46 -5.51 12.44
CA ILE A 22 0.32 -6.42 12.62
C ILE A 22 0.73 -7.46 13.66
N PRO A 23 0.00 -7.62 14.78
CA PRO A 23 0.36 -8.61 15.79
C PRO A 23 0.30 -10.04 15.26
N ASP A 24 1.25 -10.89 15.68
CA ASP A 24 1.36 -12.30 15.24
C ASP A 24 0.07 -13.10 15.48
N GLU A 25 -0.66 -12.82 16.55
CA GLU A 25 -1.94 -13.47 16.84
C GLU A 25 -3.00 -13.18 15.76
N ILE A 26 -2.96 -11.98 15.17
CA ILE A 26 -3.87 -11.58 14.09
C ILE A 26 -3.47 -12.29 12.81
N VAL A 27 -2.17 -12.34 12.51
CA VAL A 27 -1.62 -13.10 11.37
C VAL A 27 -2.05 -14.56 11.45
N ARG A 28 -1.80 -15.22 12.60
CA ARG A 28 -2.20 -16.61 12.84
C ARG A 28 -3.69 -16.81 12.62
N ARG A 29 -4.53 -15.94 13.18
CA ARG A 29 -5.99 -16.03 13.02
C ARG A 29 -6.43 -15.88 11.56
N VAL A 30 -5.75 -15.05 10.75
CA VAL A 30 -6.04 -14.93 9.32
C VAL A 30 -5.65 -16.20 8.58
N VAL A 31 -4.45 -16.74 8.84
CA VAL A 31 -3.96 -17.97 8.22
C VAL A 31 -4.84 -19.17 8.57
N GLU A 32 -5.24 -19.33 9.84
CA GLU A 32 -6.16 -20.40 10.26
C GLU A 32 -7.49 -20.34 9.51
N ARG A 33 -8.01 -19.13 9.25
CA ARG A 33 -9.32 -18.95 8.59
C ARG A 33 -9.25 -19.01 7.07
N ARG A 34 -8.14 -18.59 6.47
CA ARG A 34 -8.05 -18.35 5.02
C ARG A 34 -6.93 -19.09 4.32
N GLY A 35 -6.13 -19.86 5.05
CA GLY A 35 -5.00 -20.66 4.55
C GLY A 35 -3.74 -19.84 4.20
N THR A 36 -3.84 -18.51 4.12
CA THR A 36 -2.73 -17.61 3.76
C THR A 36 -3.00 -16.19 4.27
N GLU A 37 -1.92 -15.43 4.49
CA GLU A 37 -1.97 -14.00 4.81
C GLU A 37 -2.50 -13.16 3.64
N HIS A 38 -2.23 -13.60 2.41
CA HIS A 38 -2.59 -12.90 1.18
C HIS A 38 -3.53 -13.77 0.34
N CYS A 39 -4.82 -13.76 0.68
CA CYS A 39 -5.84 -14.57 -0.01
C CYS A 39 -6.05 -14.16 -1.47
N PHE A 40 -5.60 -12.97 -1.83
CA PHE A 40 -5.59 -12.42 -3.18
C PHE A 40 -4.15 -12.03 -3.55
N ALA A 41 -3.25 -13.01 -3.57
CA ALA A 41 -1.85 -12.81 -3.94
C ALA A 41 -1.70 -12.45 -5.43
N GLU A 42 -2.65 -12.88 -6.27
CA GLU A 42 -2.75 -12.54 -7.68
C GLU A 42 -4.05 -11.77 -7.94
N LEU A 43 -3.97 -10.73 -8.76
CA LEU A 43 -5.09 -9.85 -9.11
C LEU A 43 -5.22 -9.78 -10.63
N ASP A 44 -6.45 -9.97 -11.14
CA ASP A 44 -6.79 -9.71 -12.54
C ASP A 44 -6.88 -8.19 -12.75
N PRO A 45 -5.98 -7.57 -13.53
CA PRO A 45 -5.99 -6.14 -13.74
C PRO A 45 -7.29 -5.63 -14.38
N ALA A 46 -7.94 -6.42 -15.24
CA ALA A 46 -9.19 -6.03 -15.90
C ALA A 46 -10.37 -5.93 -14.92
N ARG A 47 -10.22 -6.50 -13.72
CA ARG A 47 -11.22 -6.54 -12.65
C ARG A 47 -10.74 -5.88 -11.36
N THR A 48 -9.62 -5.15 -11.42
CA THR A 48 -8.97 -4.55 -10.25
C THR A 48 -8.80 -3.04 -10.46
N ALA A 49 -9.04 -2.28 -9.39
CA ALA A 49 -8.74 -0.86 -9.34
C ALA A 49 -8.00 -0.50 -8.06
N LEU A 50 -7.04 0.42 -8.16
CA LEU A 50 -6.47 1.12 -7.01
C LEU A 50 -7.29 2.39 -6.75
N VAL A 51 -7.89 2.49 -5.57
CA VAL A 51 -8.60 3.70 -5.13
C VAL A 51 -7.79 4.37 -4.03
N VAL A 52 -7.35 5.60 -4.27
CA VAL A 52 -6.56 6.38 -3.31
C VAL A 52 -7.46 7.43 -2.66
N ILE A 53 -7.58 7.35 -1.33
CA ILE A 53 -8.46 8.20 -0.51
C ILE A 53 -7.61 9.17 0.29
N ASP A 54 -8.02 10.44 0.32
CA ASP A 54 -7.49 11.48 1.22
C ASP A 54 -5.97 11.69 1.18
N LEU A 55 -5.31 11.32 0.08
CA LEU A 55 -3.89 11.60 -0.15
C LEU A 55 -3.68 12.96 -0.83
N GLN A 56 -4.40 13.98 -0.34
CA GLN A 56 -4.39 15.35 -0.85
C GLN A 56 -3.63 16.31 0.08
N HIS A 57 -3.26 17.49 -0.42
CA HIS A 57 -2.50 18.48 0.36
C HIS A 57 -3.19 18.90 1.66
N ALA A 58 -4.52 18.85 1.75
CA ALA A 58 -5.25 19.15 2.98
C ALA A 58 -4.80 18.32 4.20
N PHE A 59 -4.24 17.13 3.98
CA PHE A 59 -3.71 16.27 5.06
C PHE A 59 -2.18 16.29 5.17
N MET A 60 -1.48 16.95 4.26
CA MET A 60 -0.01 16.84 4.17
C MET A 60 0.71 18.19 4.16
N ASN A 61 0.02 19.30 3.85
CA ASN A 61 0.64 20.61 3.75
C ASN A 61 0.20 21.48 4.92
N GLU A 62 1.16 21.89 5.77
CA GLU A 62 0.90 22.75 6.94
C GLU A 62 0.40 24.14 6.57
N ALA A 63 0.69 24.62 5.37
CA ALA A 63 0.19 25.90 4.89
C ALA A 63 -1.28 25.87 4.45
N VAL A 64 -1.86 24.68 4.24
CA VAL A 64 -3.21 24.51 3.65
C VAL A 64 -4.14 23.67 4.53
N GLY A 65 -3.59 22.70 5.27
CA GLY A 65 -4.37 21.69 5.97
C GLY A 65 -4.85 22.12 7.35
N HIS A 66 -6.11 21.81 7.65
CA HIS A 66 -6.68 21.95 8.99
C HIS A 66 -6.54 20.67 9.84
N ALA A 67 -6.21 19.53 9.21
CA ALA A 67 -6.06 18.21 9.85
C ALA A 67 -4.78 17.51 9.33
N VAL A 68 -3.64 18.20 9.44
CA VAL A 68 -2.38 17.71 8.87
C VAL A 68 -1.90 16.46 9.61
N VAL A 69 -1.57 15.43 8.82
CA VAL A 69 -0.95 14.18 9.25
C VAL A 69 0.43 14.10 8.59
N PRO A 70 1.51 14.60 9.23
CA PRO A 70 2.84 14.63 8.62
C PRO A 70 3.32 13.26 8.11
N ALA A 71 2.99 12.19 8.83
CA ALA A 71 3.33 10.81 8.47
C ALA A 71 2.64 10.32 7.18
N ALA A 72 1.58 10.97 6.70
CA ALA A 72 0.94 10.61 5.44
C ALA A 72 1.87 10.83 4.23
N ARG A 73 2.88 11.71 4.36
CA ARG A 73 3.90 11.93 3.32
C ARG A 73 4.73 10.66 3.06
N ASP A 74 4.96 9.84 4.08
CA ASP A 74 5.83 8.66 4.01
C ASP A 74 5.26 7.57 3.10
N ILE A 75 3.93 7.49 2.94
CA ILE A 75 3.30 6.47 2.09
C ILE A 75 3.20 6.87 0.62
N VAL A 76 3.39 8.16 0.30
CA VAL A 76 3.25 8.70 -1.07
C VAL A 76 4.11 7.94 -2.09
N PRO A 77 5.41 7.65 -1.85
CA PRO A 77 6.21 6.88 -2.80
C PRO A 77 5.66 5.47 -3.06
N ALA A 78 5.16 4.79 -2.04
CA ALA A 78 4.59 3.45 -2.18
C ALA A 78 3.27 3.47 -2.98
N VAL A 79 2.39 4.44 -2.69
CA VAL A 79 1.14 4.65 -3.44
C VAL A 79 1.44 4.95 -4.90
N ASN A 80 2.43 5.80 -5.19
CA ASN A 80 2.83 6.10 -6.56
C ASN A 80 3.37 4.87 -7.31
N ARG A 81 4.16 4.01 -6.65
CA ARG A 81 4.62 2.74 -7.23
C ARG A 81 3.44 1.81 -7.56
N LEU A 82 2.48 1.67 -6.65
CA LEU A 82 1.28 0.86 -6.88
C LEU A 82 0.45 1.42 -8.04
N ALA A 83 0.24 2.73 -8.06
CA ALA A 83 -0.51 3.39 -9.12
C ALA A 83 0.15 3.20 -10.49
N ALA A 84 1.48 3.26 -10.57
CA ALA A 84 2.21 2.98 -11.80
C ALA A 84 2.05 1.51 -12.22
N ALA A 85 2.23 0.56 -11.31
CA ALA A 85 2.11 -0.87 -11.58
C ALA A 85 0.71 -1.25 -12.07
N VAL A 86 -0.34 -0.73 -11.42
CA VAL A 86 -1.74 -0.99 -11.80
C VAL A 86 -2.03 -0.46 -13.21
N ARG A 87 -1.61 0.78 -13.52
CA ARG A 87 -1.77 1.36 -14.87
C ARG A 87 -1.04 0.56 -15.93
N GLN A 88 0.20 0.15 -15.67
CA GLN A 88 1.00 -0.66 -16.61
C GLN A 88 0.36 -2.01 -16.92
N LYS A 89 -0.42 -2.55 -15.98
CA LYS A 89 -1.16 -3.81 -16.15
C LYS A 89 -2.56 -3.63 -16.72
N GLY A 90 -3.00 -2.39 -16.99
CA GLY A 90 -4.32 -2.09 -17.55
C GLY A 90 -5.44 -1.96 -16.51
N GLY A 91 -5.11 -1.93 -15.21
CA GLY A 91 -6.09 -1.70 -14.14
C GLY A 91 -6.41 -0.22 -13.94
N GLY A 92 -7.55 0.04 -13.28
CA GLY A 92 -8.00 1.39 -12.97
C GLY A 92 -7.24 2.04 -11.81
N VAL A 93 -7.00 3.35 -11.87
CA VAL A 93 -6.47 4.12 -10.73
C VAL A 93 -7.32 5.36 -10.54
N PHE A 94 -7.93 5.49 -9.37
CA PHE A 94 -8.87 6.57 -9.04
C PHE A 94 -8.41 7.30 -7.78
N TRP A 95 -8.46 8.62 -7.80
CA TRP A 95 -8.14 9.48 -6.67
C TRP A 95 -9.43 10.13 -6.19
N VAL A 96 -9.71 10.02 -4.91
CA VAL A 96 -10.86 10.70 -4.29
C VAL A 96 -10.35 11.98 -3.65
N GLN A 97 -10.95 13.09 -4.06
CA GLN A 97 -10.66 14.41 -3.55
C GLN A 97 -11.96 15.04 -3.07
N MET A 98 -11.95 15.53 -1.83
CA MET A 98 -13.03 16.36 -1.30
C MET A 98 -12.81 17.82 -1.74
N THR A 99 -13.84 18.45 -2.30
CA THR A 99 -13.84 19.86 -2.75
C THR A 99 -14.61 20.75 -1.80
#